data_AF-A0A9P8JA43-F1
#
_entry.id   AF-A0A9P8JA43-F1
#
_cell.length_a   1.000
_cell.length_b   1.000
_cell.length_c   1.000
_cell.angle_alpha   90.00
_cell.angle_beta   90.00
_cell.angle_gamma   90.00
#
_symmetry.space_group_name_H-M   'P 1'
#
loop_
_entity.id
_entity.type
_entity.pdbx_description
1 polymer ?
#
loop_
_entity_poly.entity_id
_entity_poly.type
_entity_poly.pdbx_seq_one_letter_code
_entity_poly.pdbx_strand_id
1 'polypeptide(L)'
;MGLSSEQDTSTADARPLISSSVLAWNAIEKLLQDERCIIDGHSLNIASVVSVAKYAILTQISTDTEVDKRMNDSVSMLENHLSSGHLVYGVSTGFGGSADTRTDHLEDLQRALVQHQNSGVLTSNDIAHPQSASATNHPLHSRDLDSNFSTNAMKRV
;
A
#
# COMPACT_ATOMS: atom_id res chain seq x y z
N MET A 1 29.36 19.05 51.77
CA MET A 1 28.03 18.46 51.49
C MET A 1 27.55 19.06 50.18
N GLY A 2 27.47 18.24 49.13
CA GLY A 2 26.89 18.60 47.85
C GLY A 2 26.41 17.30 47.22
N LEU A 3 25.11 17.06 47.30
CA LEU A 3 24.47 15.91 46.68
C LEU A 3 24.26 16.25 45.21
N SER A 4 24.99 15.57 44.32
CA SER A 4 24.77 15.70 42.88
C SER A 4 23.36 15.24 42.54
N SER A 5 22.62 16.06 41.82
CA SER A 5 21.30 15.72 41.29
C SER A 5 21.44 14.64 40.22
N GLU A 6 20.95 13.43 40.49
CA GLU A 6 20.75 12.41 39.46
C GLU A 6 19.77 12.94 38.41
N GLN A 7 20.16 12.90 37.14
CA GLN A 7 19.26 13.19 36.03
C GLN A 7 18.33 11.99 35.85
N ASP A 8 17.08 12.13 36.29
CA ASP A 8 16.02 11.15 36.08
C ASP A 8 15.75 11.04 34.57
N THR A 9 16.37 10.02 33.96
CA THR A 9 16.20 9.72 32.53
C THR A 9 14.88 9.00 32.35
N SER A 10 13.90 9.72 31.80
CA SER A 10 12.54 9.24 31.59
C SER A 10 12.51 7.80 31.09
N THR A 11 11.85 6.93 31.85
CA THR A 11 11.77 5.48 31.56
C THR A 11 11.12 5.15 30.21
N ALA A 12 10.50 6.13 29.55
CA ALA A 12 10.02 6.03 28.17
C ALA A 12 11.15 5.81 27.14
N ASP A 13 12.30 6.48 27.30
CA ASP A 13 13.44 6.37 26.38
C ASP A 13 14.18 5.02 26.52
N ALA A 14 14.06 4.37 27.67
CA ALA A 14 14.73 3.10 27.95
C ALA A 14 14.15 1.90 27.18
N ARG A 15 12.93 2.01 26.61
CA ARG A 15 12.23 0.88 25.94
C ARG A 15 11.44 1.32 24.69
N PRO A 16 12.13 1.82 23.64
CA PRO A 16 11.49 2.39 22.45
C PRO A 16 10.53 1.43 21.75
N LEU A 17 10.85 0.12 21.71
CA LEU A 17 9.99 -0.90 21.10
C LEU A 17 8.64 -1.08 21.84
N ILE A 18 8.63 -1.00 23.17
CA ILE A 18 7.38 -1.14 23.95
C ILE A 18 6.51 0.09 23.72
N SER A 19 7.10 1.29 23.84
CA SER A 19 6.40 2.56 23.57
C SER A 19 5.81 2.57 22.16
N SER A 20 6.60 2.19 21.15
CA SER A 20 6.14 2.12 19.76
C SER A 20 5.01 1.11 19.55
N SER A 21 5.05 -0.04 20.23
CA SER A 21 4.01 -1.08 20.14
C SER A 21 2.69 -0.60 20.77
N VAL A 22 2.75 0.10 21.91
CA VAL A 22 1.57 0.70 22.56
C VAL A 22 0.97 1.80 21.69
N LEU A 23 1.79 2.69 21.13
CA LEU A 23 1.32 3.75 20.22
C LEU A 23 0.67 3.16 18.95
N ALA A 24 1.26 2.12 18.36
CA ALA A 24 0.68 1.43 17.21
C ALA A 24 -0.64 0.73 17.55
N TRP A 25 -0.75 0.11 18.73
CA TRP A 25 -2.00 -0.51 19.18
C TRP A 25 -3.11 0.51 19.40
N ASN A 26 -2.82 1.62 20.09
CA ASN A 26 -3.80 2.70 20.30
C ASN A 26 -4.27 3.32 18.97
N ALA A 27 -3.39 3.40 17.97
CA ALA A 27 -3.76 3.85 16.63
C ALA A 27 -4.66 2.85 15.89
N ILE A 28 -4.45 1.53 16.07
CA ILE A 28 -5.37 0.49 15.58
C ILE A 28 -6.73 0.64 16.29
N GLU A 29 -6.77 0.70 17.63
CA GLU A 29 -8.03 0.85 18.38
C GLU A 29 -8.85 2.08 17.95
N LYS A 30 -8.18 3.20 17.68
CA LYS A 30 -8.84 4.40 17.13
C LYS A 30 -9.43 4.14 15.73
N LEU A 31 -8.69 3.48 14.83
CA LEU A 31 -9.17 3.12 13.49
C LEU A 31 -10.22 2.01 13.47
N LEU A 32 -10.38 1.26 14.57
CA LEU A 32 -11.53 0.36 14.76
C LEU A 32 -12.81 1.10 15.18
N GLN A 33 -12.71 2.36 15.60
CA GLN A 33 -13.83 3.24 15.93
C GLN A 33 -14.17 4.22 14.79
N ASP A 34 -13.13 4.70 14.10
CA ASP A 34 -13.24 5.58 12.93
C ASP A 34 -13.40 4.71 11.67
N GLU A 35 -14.62 4.59 11.14
CA GLU A 35 -15.02 3.57 10.15
C GLU A 35 -14.19 3.54 8.84
N ARG A 36 -13.30 4.51 8.62
CA ARG A 36 -12.55 4.70 7.37
C ARG A 36 -11.09 5.10 7.59
N CYS A 37 -10.19 4.41 6.90
CA CYS A 37 -8.81 4.82 6.71
C CYS A 37 -8.68 5.72 5.47
N ILE A 38 -8.26 6.97 5.65
CA ILE A 38 -8.05 7.94 4.57
C ILE A 38 -6.65 7.79 3.96
N ILE A 39 -6.56 7.81 2.63
CA ILE A 39 -5.32 7.73 1.86
C ILE A 39 -5.07 9.08 1.16
N ASP A 40 -4.09 9.83 1.65
CA ASP A 40 -3.70 11.18 1.18
C ASP A 40 -2.30 11.24 0.53
N GLY A 41 -1.56 10.12 0.56
CA GLY A 41 -0.19 10.02 0.06
C GLY A 41 0.91 10.39 1.06
N HIS A 42 0.61 10.70 2.32
CA HIS A 42 1.62 11.03 3.34
C HIS A 42 1.33 10.56 4.78
N SER A 43 0.08 10.33 5.20
CA SER A 43 -0.27 9.98 6.59
C SER A 43 -0.31 8.47 6.88
N LEU A 44 -0.27 7.63 5.84
CA LEU A 44 -0.35 6.18 5.96
C LEU A 44 0.78 5.63 6.84
N ASN A 45 0.41 4.82 7.84
CA ASN A 45 1.33 4.22 8.80
C ASN A 45 1.05 2.72 8.99
N ILE A 46 1.96 2.00 9.66
CA ILE A 46 1.87 0.54 9.84
C ILE A 46 0.58 0.14 10.58
N ALA A 47 0.14 0.90 11.59
CA ALA A 47 -1.11 0.64 12.30
C ALA A 47 -2.33 0.71 11.36
N SER A 48 -2.33 1.67 10.44
CA SER A 48 -3.38 1.82 9.42
C SER A 48 -3.39 0.66 8.43
N VAL A 49 -2.21 0.24 7.94
CA VAL A 49 -2.07 -0.93 7.06
C VAL A 49 -2.56 -2.21 7.76
N VAL A 50 -2.23 -2.40 9.05
CA VAL A 50 -2.72 -3.54 9.85
C VAL A 50 -4.23 -3.48 10.06
N SER A 51 -4.79 -2.29 10.32
CA SER A 51 -6.23 -2.07 10.49
C SER A 51 -7.02 -2.50 9.26
N VAL A 52 -6.58 -2.07 8.07
CA VAL A 52 -7.18 -2.46 6.80
C VAL A 52 -6.99 -3.97 6.55
N ALA A 53 -5.74 -4.46 6.58
CA ALA A 53 -5.41 -5.81 6.15
C ALA A 53 -5.91 -6.93 7.08
N LYS A 54 -6.04 -6.68 8.39
CA LYS A 54 -6.48 -7.70 9.37
C LYS A 54 -7.89 -7.51 9.91
N TYR A 55 -8.41 -6.28 9.91
CA TYR A 55 -9.71 -5.96 10.51
C TYR A 55 -10.71 -5.40 9.48
N ALA A 56 -10.36 -5.40 8.19
CA ALA A 56 -11.23 -5.00 7.08
C ALA A 56 -11.84 -3.59 7.21
N ILE A 57 -11.11 -2.67 7.85
CA ILE A 57 -11.48 -1.25 7.88
C ILE A 57 -11.48 -0.69 6.46
N LEU A 58 -12.56 0.00 6.10
CA LEU A 58 -12.76 0.54 4.76
C LEU A 58 -11.69 1.60 4.46
N THR A 59 -11.16 1.59 3.23
CA THR A 59 -10.25 2.64 2.74
C THR A 59 -10.99 3.64 1.85
N GLN A 60 -10.52 4.88 1.86
CA GLN A 60 -11.01 5.94 0.98
C GLN A 60 -9.86 6.88 0.59
N ILE A 61 -9.75 7.21 -0.69
CA ILE A 61 -8.83 8.27 -1.16
C ILE A 61 -9.32 9.61 -0.60
N SER A 62 -8.39 10.46 -0.15
CA SER A 62 -8.69 11.80 0.35
C SER A 62 -9.52 12.59 -0.66
N THR A 63 -10.54 13.31 -0.17
CA THR A 63 -11.36 14.24 -0.96
C THR A 63 -10.83 15.68 -0.89
N ASP A 64 -9.55 15.84 -0.52
CA ASP A 64 -8.85 17.12 -0.55
C ASP A 64 -8.58 17.52 -2.02
N THR A 65 -9.09 18.70 -2.40
CA THR A 65 -8.94 19.26 -3.74
C THR A 65 -7.48 19.41 -4.18
N GLU A 66 -6.52 19.59 -3.26
CA GLU A 66 -5.10 19.66 -3.62
C GLU A 66 -4.49 18.28 -3.92
N VAL A 67 -5.06 17.19 -3.38
CA VAL A 67 -4.67 15.81 -3.76
C VAL A 67 -5.17 15.51 -5.17
N ASP A 68 -6.45 15.77 -5.44
CA ASP A 68 -7.05 15.62 -6.77
C ASP A 68 -6.34 16.46 -7.84
N LYS A 69 -6.07 17.73 -7.53
CA LYS A 69 -5.33 18.64 -8.43
C LYS A 69 -3.94 18.10 -8.73
N ARG A 70 -3.17 17.68 -7.72
CA ARG A 70 -1.82 17.11 -7.92
C ARG A 70 -1.85 15.85 -8.79
N MET A 71 -2.86 14.99 -8.65
CA MET A 71 -3.03 13.82 -9.51
C MET A 71 -3.28 14.25 -10.97
N ASN A 72 -4.25 15.15 -11.20
CA ASN A 72 -4.59 15.64 -12.54
C ASN A 72 -3.44 16.41 -13.21
N ASP A 73 -2.71 17.24 -12.45
CA ASP A 73 -1.51 17.95 -12.91
C ASP A 73 -0.43 16.96 -13.39
N SER A 74 -0.24 15.83 -12.68
CA SER A 74 0.74 14.80 -13.06
C SER A 74 0.37 14.05 -14.35
N VAL A 75 -0.93 13.73 -14.54
CA VAL A 75 -1.44 13.11 -15.77
C VAL A 75 -1.26 14.07 -16.95
N SER A 76 -1.71 15.32 -16.78
CA SER A 76 -1.57 16.39 -17.77
C SER A 76 -0.11 16.64 -18.15
N MET A 77 0.82 16.58 -17.20
CA MET A 77 2.26 16.73 -17.46
C MET A 77 2.80 15.59 -18.34
N LEU A 78 2.41 14.34 -18.07
CA LEU A 78 2.81 13.18 -18.87
C LEU A 78 2.23 13.26 -20.29
N GLU A 79 0.95 13.58 -20.43
CA GLU A 79 0.28 13.74 -21.73
C GLU A 79 0.97 14.82 -22.59
N ASN A 80 1.24 16.00 -22.01
CA ASN A 80 1.95 17.09 -22.68
C ASN A 80 3.38 16.69 -23.10
N HIS A 81 4.06 15.87 -22.28
CA HIS A 81 5.41 15.42 -22.58
C HIS A 81 5.42 14.44 -23.76
N LEU A 82 4.49 13.49 -23.79
CA LEU A 82 4.30 12.52 -24.86
C LEU A 82 3.86 13.18 -26.17
N SER A 83 2.87 14.10 -26.12
CA SER A 83 2.38 14.82 -27.31
C SER A 83 3.43 15.75 -27.92
N SER A 84 4.43 16.16 -27.14
CA SER A 84 5.62 16.89 -27.62
C SER A 84 6.67 15.99 -28.28
N GLY A 85 6.42 14.68 -28.40
CA GLY A 85 7.33 13.70 -29.02
C GLY A 85 8.48 13.25 -28.12
N HIS A 86 8.44 13.54 -26.82
CA HIS A 86 9.47 13.06 -25.89
C HIS A 86 9.28 11.58 -25.56
N LEU A 87 10.40 10.89 -25.33
CA LEU A 87 10.42 9.47 -24.99
C LEU A 87 10.39 9.29 -23.47
N VAL A 88 9.49 8.42 -23.00
CA VAL A 88 9.32 8.10 -21.58
C VAL A 88 9.46 6.59 -21.39
N TYR A 89 10.40 6.20 -20.52
CA TYR A 89 10.69 4.80 -20.23
C TYR A 89 9.45 4.05 -19.77
N GLY A 90 9.14 2.92 -20.43
CA GLY A 90 7.99 2.09 -20.11
C GLY A 90 6.62 2.69 -20.49
N VAL A 91 6.58 3.85 -21.15
CA VAL A 91 5.34 4.49 -21.61
C VAL A 91 5.33 4.60 -23.14
N SER A 92 6.35 5.23 -23.73
CA SER A 92 6.60 5.24 -25.20
C SER A 92 7.85 4.44 -25.61
N THR A 93 8.50 3.80 -24.63
CA THR A 93 9.58 2.84 -24.86
C THR A 93 9.33 1.52 -24.14
N GLY A 94 10.01 0.44 -24.55
CA GLY A 94 9.90 -0.86 -23.88
C GLY A 94 10.45 -0.90 -22.45
N PHE A 95 10.30 -2.07 -21.81
CA PHE A 95 10.70 -2.30 -20.42
C PHE A 95 12.02 -3.09 -20.33
N GLY A 96 12.81 -2.85 -19.28
CA GLY A 96 14.02 -3.62 -18.98
C GLY A 96 15.01 -3.65 -20.14
N GLY A 97 15.38 -4.85 -20.60
CA GLY A 97 16.28 -5.02 -21.75
C GLY A 97 15.73 -4.52 -23.10
N SER A 98 14.45 -4.12 -23.16
CA SER A 98 13.81 -3.49 -24.31
C SER A 98 13.65 -1.97 -24.16
N ALA A 99 14.34 -1.32 -23.21
CA ALA A 99 14.27 0.12 -22.99
C ALA A 99 14.51 0.98 -24.25
N ASP A 100 15.30 0.46 -25.20
CA ASP A 100 15.61 1.12 -26.49
C ASP A 100 14.57 0.88 -27.60
N THR A 101 13.56 0.02 -27.41
CA THR A 101 12.46 -0.09 -28.37
C THR A 101 11.49 1.07 -28.17
N ARG A 102 10.87 1.57 -29.24
CA ARG A 102 9.95 2.73 -29.23
C ARG A 102 8.62 2.32 -29.81
N THR A 103 7.52 2.87 -29.28
CA THR A 103 6.16 2.58 -29.75
C THR A 103 5.21 3.74 -29.49
N ASP A 104 4.33 3.99 -30.45
CA ASP A 104 3.20 4.92 -30.30
C ASP A 104 1.93 4.18 -29.83
N HIS A 105 1.96 2.85 -29.77
CA HIS A 105 0.87 2.00 -29.27
C HIS A 105 0.92 1.88 -27.73
N LEU A 106 0.72 2.99 -27.04
CA LEU A 106 0.94 3.10 -25.59
C LEU A 106 0.03 2.15 -24.78
N GLU A 107 -1.26 2.05 -25.13
CA GLU A 107 -2.22 1.15 -24.47
C GLU A 107 -1.84 -0.33 -24.63
N ASP A 108 -1.39 -0.72 -25.82
CA ASP A 108 -0.96 -2.09 -26.11
C ASP A 108 0.32 -2.45 -25.34
N LEU A 109 1.22 -1.47 -25.16
CA LEU A 109 2.41 -1.62 -24.32
C LEU A 109 2.04 -1.82 -22.84
N GLN A 110 1.11 -1.04 -22.29
CA GLN A 110 0.65 -1.23 -20.91
C GLN A 110 -0.07 -2.57 -20.72
N ARG A 111 -0.86 -3.00 -21.72
CA ARG A 111 -1.50 -4.34 -21.71
C ARG A 111 -0.46 -5.46 -21.76
N ALA A 112 0.59 -5.31 -22.58
CA ALA A 112 1.69 -6.26 -22.65
C ALA A 112 2.49 -6.33 -21.34
N LEU A 113 2.70 -5.21 -20.64
CA LEU A 113 3.34 -5.19 -19.31
C LEU A 113 2.57 -6.04 -18.30
N VAL A 114 1.26 -5.82 -18.18
CA VAL A 114 0.41 -6.57 -17.24
C VAL A 114 0.41 -8.06 -17.60
N GLN A 115 0.30 -8.40 -18.89
CA GLN A 115 0.38 -9.79 -19.35
C GLN A 115 1.74 -10.44 -19.03
N HIS A 116 2.85 -9.73 -19.23
CA HIS A 116 4.20 -10.22 -18.95
C HIS A 116 4.46 -10.42 -17.44
N GLN A 117 3.96 -9.51 -16.60
CA GLN A 117 4.17 -9.56 -15.15
C GLN A 117 3.27 -10.59 -14.43
N ASN A 118 2.20 -11.05 -15.08
CA ASN A 118 1.29 -12.09 -14.58
C ASN A 118 1.89 -13.51 -14.69
N SER A 119 3.14 -13.69 -14.23
CA SER A 119 3.89 -14.95 -14.25
C SER A 119 3.82 -15.74 -12.93
N GLY A 120 2.88 -15.40 -12.04
CA GLY A 120 2.70 -16.08 -10.75
C GLY A 120 2.16 -17.49 -10.91
N VAL A 121 2.79 -18.47 -10.26
CA VAL A 121 2.27 -19.84 -10.18
C VAL A 121 1.35 -19.93 -8.96
N LEU A 122 0.06 -20.10 -9.20
CA LEU A 122 -0.93 -20.36 -8.15
C LEU A 122 -1.09 -21.87 -7.95
N THR A 123 -1.11 -22.33 -6.70
CA THR A 123 -1.43 -23.72 -6.35
C THR A 123 -2.93 -23.93 -6.15
N SER A 124 -3.35 -25.19 -6.03
CA SER A 124 -4.75 -25.53 -5.74
C SER A 124 -5.26 -24.96 -4.40
N ASN A 125 -4.37 -24.63 -3.46
CA ASN A 125 -4.75 -24.01 -2.19
C ASN A 125 -5.12 -22.53 -2.38
N ASP A 126 -4.32 -21.80 -3.16
CA ASP A 126 -4.44 -20.38 -3.45
C ASP A 126 -5.73 -20.06 -4.26
N ILE A 127 -6.22 -21.04 -5.01
CA ILE A 127 -7.41 -20.95 -5.88
C ILE A 127 -8.69 -21.36 -5.12
N ALA A 128 -8.57 -21.99 -3.95
CA ALA A 128 -9.72 -22.50 -3.20
C ALA A 128 -10.57 -21.38 -2.58
N HIS A 129 -11.87 -21.38 -2.90
CA HIS A 129 -12.85 -20.38 -2.49
C HIS A 129 -13.21 -20.45 -0.99
N PRO A 130 -13.90 -19.42 -0.46
CA PRO A 130 -13.45 -18.64 0.69
C PRO A 130 -13.27 -19.46 1.97
N GLN A 131 -12.24 -19.12 2.74
CA GLN A 131 -12.16 -19.57 4.12
C GLN A 131 -13.34 -19.00 4.92
N SER A 132 -14.24 -19.88 5.36
CA SER A 132 -15.15 -19.57 6.47
C SER A 132 -14.32 -19.07 7.65
N ALA A 133 -14.73 -17.95 8.26
CA ALA A 133 -13.96 -17.20 9.25
C ALA A 133 -13.84 -17.93 10.60
N SER A 134 -13.14 -19.08 10.62
CA SER A 134 -12.99 -19.98 11.78
C SER A 134 -11.67 -20.77 11.75
N ALA A 135 -10.65 -20.28 11.03
CA ALA A 135 -9.31 -20.87 11.01
C ALA A 135 -8.36 -20.23 12.07
N THR A 136 -8.82 -20.11 13.31
CA THR A 136 -8.12 -19.34 14.38
C THR A 136 -6.97 -20.07 15.09
N ASN A 137 -6.49 -21.22 14.61
CA ASN A 137 -5.60 -22.10 15.41
C ASN A 137 -4.47 -22.86 14.68
N HIS A 138 -3.93 -22.38 13.55
CA HIS A 138 -2.69 -22.97 13.01
C HIS A 138 -1.67 -21.92 12.48
N PRO A 139 -0.46 -21.81 13.05
CA PRO A 139 0.47 -20.70 12.77
C PRO A 139 1.30 -20.85 11.47
N LEU A 140 1.00 -21.85 10.64
CA LEU A 140 1.66 -22.10 9.36
C LEU A 140 0.59 -22.17 8.27
N HIS A 141 0.20 -21.02 7.71
CA HIS A 141 -0.81 -20.95 6.66
C HIS A 141 -0.21 -20.49 5.32
N SER A 142 -0.22 -21.42 4.36
CA SER A 142 -0.02 -21.36 2.89
C SER A 142 1.04 -20.41 2.28
N ARG A 143 1.03 -19.11 2.63
CA ARG A 143 1.66 -17.93 1.98
C ARG A 143 0.82 -17.22 0.90
N ASP A 144 -0.40 -17.67 0.69
CA ASP A 144 -1.37 -17.09 -0.25
C ASP A 144 -1.73 -15.63 0.06
N LEU A 145 -2.24 -14.92 -0.95
CA LEU A 145 -3.05 -13.72 -0.73
C LEU A 145 -4.38 -14.15 -0.09
N ASP A 146 -4.54 -13.90 1.21
CA ASP A 146 -5.84 -14.06 1.88
C ASP A 146 -6.91 -13.29 1.09
N SER A 147 -8.06 -13.90 0.84
CA SER A 147 -9.24 -13.25 0.27
C SER A 147 -9.64 -11.94 1.00
N ASN A 148 -9.37 -11.84 2.31
CA ASN A 148 -9.56 -10.61 3.11
C ASN A 148 -8.49 -9.53 2.82
N PHE A 149 -7.29 -9.94 2.38
CA PHE A 149 -6.29 -9.02 1.85
C PHE A 149 -6.68 -8.56 0.44
N SER A 150 -7.24 -9.47 -0.38
CA SER A 150 -7.68 -9.16 -1.75
C SER A 150 -8.92 -8.27 -1.82
N THR A 151 -9.86 -8.33 -0.86
CA THR A 151 -11.06 -7.47 -0.85
C THR A 151 -10.78 -6.00 -0.54
N ASN A 152 -9.62 -5.70 0.05
CA ASN A 152 -9.11 -4.34 0.23
C ASN A 152 -8.39 -3.80 -1.02
N ALA A 153 -8.06 -4.65 -2.00
CA ALA A 153 -7.55 -4.23 -3.30
C ALA A 153 -8.71 -3.72 -4.17
N MET A 154 -9.16 -2.49 -3.88
CA MET A 154 -10.01 -1.62 -4.70
C MET A 154 -11.25 -2.29 -5.34
N LYS A 155 -12.45 -2.00 -4.79
CA LYS A 155 -13.72 -2.41 -5.40
C LYS A 155 -13.74 -2.09 -6.89
N ARG A 156 -14.19 -3.05 -7.71
CA ARG A 156 -14.53 -2.79 -9.11
C ARG A 156 -15.58 -1.67 -9.17
N VAL A 157 -15.28 -0.67 -9.99
CA VAL A 157 -16.23 0.33 -10.51
C VAL A 157 -16.86 -0.23 -11.78
#